data_AF-A0A923YKU5-F1
#
_entry.id   AF-A0A923YKU5-F1
#
_cell.length_a   1.000
_cell.length_b   1.000
_cell.length_c   1.000
_cell.angle_alpha   90.00
_cell.angle_beta   90.00
_cell.angle_gamma   90.00
#
_symmetry.space_group_name_H-M   'P 1'
#
loop_
_entity.id
_entity.type
_entity.pdbx_description
1 polymer ?
#
loop_
_entity_poly.entity_id
_entity_poly.type
_entity_poly.pdbx_seq_one_letter_code
_entity_poly.pdbx_strand_id
1 'polypeptide(L)'
;MNFFTSINPHNFFTVCATVFGLIFLILTPPFQTPDEINHFYRAYQISEGTLLGQQQDNRVGGDIPKSIYKFAADFRSLTWTFTERIKPYAILEQFSTSLNPQDRQFVDFANTAIYSPISYVPQAAILFCLKAFDLSPVALFYWARLVTLLFWIVSIYCAIRLMPFYKWAFAMIALLPMSVLINMSISADVVTNALAFLSVAYTCHLAYKEPTVSTGHFLVLCLLMFLLASAKIVYAPVLIVIFLIPKEKFGTKKQYFNSLLLLGAMGLLTALFWSGIMKSLYIPYSQYNPAYRGDAALIDCANMYEQLDYILTHGLYIIDVFIHSMITSVDMYYRSFIGTFGWLDTYLPSWFIVFAYAMIVVVLLLDGNKAIQISLYQKTILLSGFLVIVCLILLTQHLTWDCVGSELIFTIQGRYFIPASPLLLFAFYTPRFHFKWVAGLVIVFSFFSLGLSIKVLYDRYYKPQIVRETKVITCGAEQTIDGNLFTSNLPGLFFENANTQSKEYKRSGLHAVKVYAENPFTFTYRLYDCESGDQLSVEVWRWGKTGRISLVNDPNHLYVEVLEPVDKDSTGWERMELNYTIPRDLTGDVVTIYLFNNEKEATYFDDIKITHRKFE
;
A
#
# COMPACT_ATOMS: atom_id res chain seq x y z
N MET A 1 25.32 -18.08 -27.34
CA MET A 1 26.25 -17.58 -26.28
C MET A 1 26.61 -16.09 -26.44
N ASN A 2 26.96 -15.60 -27.63
CA ASN A 2 27.36 -14.20 -27.85
C ASN A 2 26.23 -13.14 -27.80
N PHE A 3 24.96 -13.54 -27.91
CA PHE A 3 23.83 -12.59 -27.93
C PHE A 3 23.65 -11.82 -26.61
N PHE A 4 23.72 -12.50 -25.47
CA PHE A 4 23.49 -11.84 -24.17
C PHE A 4 24.61 -10.88 -23.76
N THR A 5 25.81 -11.07 -24.31
CA THR A 5 26.99 -10.24 -23.97
C THR A 5 27.02 -8.89 -24.68
N SER A 6 26.23 -8.70 -25.74
CA SER A 6 26.13 -7.43 -26.46
C SER A 6 25.02 -6.51 -25.92
N ILE A 7 24.18 -6.99 -25.00
CA ILE A 7 23.05 -6.24 -24.48
C ILE A 7 23.53 -5.31 -23.37
N ASN A 8 23.21 -4.02 -23.52
CA ASN A 8 23.48 -3.01 -22.51
C ASN A 8 22.39 -3.05 -21.42
N PRO A 9 22.75 -3.10 -20.11
CA PRO A 9 21.76 -3.18 -19.01
C PRO A 9 20.74 -2.03 -19.01
N HIS A 10 21.18 -0.81 -19.32
CA HIS A 10 20.31 0.37 -19.35
C HIS A 10 19.32 0.32 -20.54
N ASN A 11 19.75 -0.14 -21.71
CA ASN A 11 18.84 -0.30 -22.86
C ASN A 11 17.85 -1.44 -22.61
N PHE A 12 18.30 -2.56 -22.03
CA PHE A 12 17.42 -3.65 -21.62
C PHE A 12 16.38 -3.18 -20.61
N PHE A 13 16.83 -2.50 -19.55
CA PHE A 13 15.95 -1.89 -18.55
C PHE A 13 14.89 -1.02 -19.22
N THR A 14 15.29 -0.08 -20.09
CA THR A 14 14.34 0.83 -20.76
C THR A 14 13.30 0.08 -21.57
N VAL A 15 13.72 -0.88 -22.42
CA VAL A 15 12.77 -1.64 -23.24
C VAL A 15 11.79 -2.44 -22.37
N CYS A 16 12.29 -3.17 -21.37
CA CYS A 16 11.44 -3.96 -20.49
C CYS A 16 10.52 -3.08 -19.64
N ALA A 17 11.04 -2.03 -19.00
CA ALA A 17 10.26 -1.12 -18.19
C ALA A 17 9.18 -0.39 -19.01
N THR A 18 9.47 -0.01 -20.25
CA THR A 18 8.45 0.58 -21.14
C THR A 18 7.37 -0.45 -21.48
N VAL A 19 7.73 -1.63 -21.98
CA VAL A 19 6.74 -2.64 -22.41
C VAL A 19 5.87 -3.10 -21.24
N PHE A 20 6.51 -3.57 -20.15
CA PHE A 20 5.77 -4.09 -19.00
C PHE A 20 5.10 -2.99 -18.18
N GLY A 21 5.72 -1.81 -18.06
CA GLY A 21 5.11 -0.66 -17.39
C GLY A 21 3.84 -0.19 -18.10
N LEU A 22 3.82 -0.18 -19.44
CA LEU A 22 2.61 0.13 -20.21
C LEU A 22 1.53 -0.94 -20.04
N ILE A 23 1.91 -2.23 -20.03
CA ILE A 23 0.95 -3.32 -19.79
C ILE A 23 0.34 -3.20 -18.39
N PHE A 24 1.15 -2.98 -17.35
CA PHE A 24 0.66 -2.78 -15.99
C PHE A 24 -0.19 -1.51 -15.88
N LEU A 25 0.17 -0.42 -16.57
CA LEU A 25 -0.62 0.82 -16.60
C LEU A 25 -2.04 0.58 -17.15
N ILE A 26 -2.17 -0.28 -18.16
CA ILE A 26 -3.47 -0.65 -18.76
C ILE A 26 -4.22 -1.66 -17.89
N LEU A 27 -3.53 -2.69 -17.40
CA LEU A 27 -4.14 -3.76 -16.63
C LEU A 27 -4.58 -3.29 -15.25
N THR A 28 -3.78 -2.49 -14.55
CA THR A 28 -4.15 -1.98 -13.22
C THR A 28 -5.23 -0.91 -13.38
N PRO A 29 -6.47 -1.14 -12.90
CA PRO A 29 -7.55 -0.16 -13.04
C PRO A 29 -7.20 1.16 -12.35
N PRO A 30 -7.95 2.23 -12.63
CA PRO A 30 -7.77 3.49 -11.93
C PRO A 30 -7.82 3.30 -10.40
N PHE A 31 -6.88 3.95 -9.72
CA PHE A 31 -6.81 4.02 -8.26
C PHE A 31 -6.59 2.68 -7.53
N GLN A 32 -6.09 1.66 -8.23
CA GLN A 32 -5.76 0.35 -7.66
C GLN A 32 -4.29 0.21 -7.26
N THR A 33 -3.59 1.32 -7.06
CA THR A 33 -2.31 1.37 -6.34
C THR A 33 -2.53 2.13 -5.02
N PRO A 34 -1.86 1.78 -3.91
CA PRO A 34 -2.18 2.36 -2.62
C PRO A 34 -2.02 3.88 -2.61
N ASP A 35 -3.00 4.56 -2.02
CA ASP A 35 -3.09 6.02 -1.88
C ASP A 35 -3.15 6.82 -3.19
N GLU A 36 -3.31 6.17 -4.35
CA GLU A 36 -3.23 6.84 -5.66
C GLU A 36 -4.32 7.90 -5.87
N ILE A 37 -5.49 7.73 -5.24
CA ILE A 37 -6.58 8.73 -5.23
C ILE A 37 -6.06 10.07 -4.68
N ASN A 38 -5.50 10.03 -3.48
CA ASN A 38 -5.04 11.22 -2.77
C ASN A 38 -3.83 11.84 -3.47
N HIS A 39 -2.93 11.01 -4.01
CA HIS A 39 -1.83 11.48 -4.84
C HIS A 39 -2.30 12.17 -6.13
N PHE A 40 -3.38 11.70 -6.76
CA PHE A 40 -3.95 12.35 -7.94
C PHE A 40 -4.57 13.70 -7.60
N TYR A 41 -5.35 13.78 -6.51
CA TYR A 41 -5.89 15.04 -6.03
C TYR A 41 -4.79 16.04 -5.72
N ARG A 42 -3.73 15.60 -5.02
CA ARG A 42 -2.60 16.45 -4.67
C ARG A 42 -1.82 16.92 -5.90
N ALA A 43 -1.56 16.03 -6.87
CA ALA A 43 -0.89 16.40 -8.11
C ALA A 43 -1.71 17.41 -8.93
N TYR A 44 -3.04 17.23 -8.98
CA TYR A 44 -3.94 18.16 -9.63
C TYR A 44 -3.92 19.54 -8.94
N GLN A 45 -4.02 19.59 -7.60
CA GLN A 45 -3.93 20.83 -6.84
C GLN A 45 -2.60 21.58 -7.09
N ILE A 46 -1.46 20.87 -7.07
CA ILE A 46 -0.14 21.46 -7.35
C ILE A 46 -0.08 22.01 -8.78
N SER A 47 -0.67 21.30 -9.74
CA SER A 47 -0.71 21.76 -11.13
C SER A 47 -1.41 23.11 -11.31
N GLU A 48 -2.26 23.52 -10.36
CA GLU A 48 -2.98 24.81 -10.36
C GLU A 48 -2.23 25.92 -9.62
N GLY A 49 -1.01 25.65 -9.15
CA GLY A 49 -0.18 26.62 -8.43
C GLY A 49 -0.36 26.59 -6.92
N THR A 50 -1.24 25.73 -6.40
CA THR A 50 -1.44 25.56 -4.96
C THR A 50 -0.37 24.60 -4.39
N LEU A 51 0.81 25.17 -4.14
CA LEU A 51 2.02 24.43 -3.74
C LEU A 51 1.95 23.81 -2.34
N LEU A 52 1.15 24.36 -1.42
CA LEU A 52 0.97 23.80 -0.08
C LEU A 52 -0.43 23.20 0.05
N GLY A 53 -0.60 22.22 0.93
CA GLY A 53 -1.94 21.76 1.31
C GLY A 53 -2.76 22.90 1.92
N GLN A 54 -4.09 22.82 1.81
CA GLN A 54 -4.99 23.82 2.37
C GLN A 54 -5.72 23.25 3.57
N GLN A 55 -6.02 24.11 4.54
CA GLN A 55 -6.92 23.80 5.63
C GLN A 55 -8.23 24.59 5.47
N GLN A 56 -9.36 23.92 5.63
CA GLN A 56 -10.68 24.52 5.62
C GLN A 56 -11.59 23.76 6.58
N ASP A 57 -12.30 24.43 7.48
CA ASP A 57 -13.28 23.80 8.38
C ASP A 57 -12.73 22.59 9.17
N ASN A 58 -11.49 22.69 9.69
CA ASN A 58 -10.74 21.60 10.34
C ASN A 58 -10.57 20.35 9.46
N ARG A 59 -10.42 20.56 8.15
CA ARG A 59 -10.09 19.56 7.14
C ARG A 59 -8.78 19.92 6.45
N VAL A 60 -8.07 18.94 5.92
CA VAL A 60 -6.80 19.10 5.19
C VAL A 60 -6.92 18.50 3.80
N GLY A 61 -6.71 19.33 2.78
CA GLY A 61 -6.89 18.93 1.40
C GLY A 61 -6.84 20.10 0.43
N GLY A 62 -7.84 20.18 -0.45
CA GLY A 62 -7.94 21.25 -1.43
C GLY A 62 -9.16 21.18 -2.34
N ASP A 63 -9.43 22.32 -3.00
CA ASP A 63 -10.49 22.42 -3.99
C ASP A 63 -10.09 21.79 -5.32
N ILE A 64 -10.87 20.80 -5.75
CA ILE A 64 -10.72 20.12 -7.04
C ILE A 64 -12.07 20.06 -7.77
N PRO A 65 -12.07 19.88 -9.11
CA PRO A 65 -13.30 19.63 -9.87
C PRO A 65 -14.08 18.42 -9.33
N LYS A 66 -15.41 18.55 -9.19
CA LYS A 66 -16.28 17.46 -8.70
C LYS A 66 -16.21 16.22 -9.57
N SER A 67 -15.98 16.39 -10.87
CA SER A 67 -15.80 15.30 -11.84
C SER A 67 -14.59 14.41 -11.51
N ILE A 68 -13.49 14.97 -11.00
CA ILE A 68 -12.29 14.22 -10.59
C ILE A 68 -12.59 13.38 -9.34
N TYR A 69 -13.30 13.95 -8.37
CA TYR A 69 -13.72 13.22 -7.19
C TYR A 69 -14.69 12.08 -7.53
N LYS A 70 -15.67 12.35 -8.39
CA LYS A 70 -16.63 11.34 -8.86
C LYS A 70 -15.92 10.20 -9.62
N PHE A 71 -14.98 10.54 -10.50
CA PHE A 71 -14.17 9.56 -11.20
C PHE A 71 -13.44 8.61 -10.24
N ALA A 72 -12.88 9.11 -9.14
CA ALA A 72 -12.27 8.26 -8.13
C ALA A 72 -13.28 7.39 -7.37
N ALA A 73 -14.46 7.95 -7.04
CA ALA A 73 -15.53 7.21 -6.38
C ALA A 73 -16.00 6.00 -7.20
N ASP A 74 -16.07 6.12 -8.52
CA ASP A 74 -16.52 5.05 -9.44
C ASP A 74 -15.62 3.80 -9.42
N PHE A 75 -14.39 3.89 -8.93
CA PHE A 75 -13.46 2.75 -8.78
C PHE A 75 -13.16 2.38 -7.33
N ARG A 76 -13.80 3.06 -6.35
CA ARG A 76 -13.53 2.84 -4.93
C ARG A 76 -14.03 1.47 -4.44
N SER A 77 -15.07 0.91 -5.06
CA SER A 77 -15.61 -0.42 -4.69
C SER A 77 -14.58 -1.55 -4.84
N LEU A 78 -13.65 -1.41 -5.79
CA LEU A 78 -12.58 -2.38 -6.04
C LEU A 78 -11.53 -2.42 -4.91
N THR A 79 -11.43 -1.36 -4.11
CA THR A 79 -10.43 -1.26 -3.04
C THR A 79 -10.74 -2.29 -1.96
N TRP A 80 -9.75 -3.11 -1.60
CA TRP A 80 -9.87 -4.21 -0.62
C TRP A 80 -10.86 -5.33 -0.96
N THR A 81 -11.70 -5.16 -1.99
CA THR A 81 -12.66 -6.18 -2.43
C THR A 81 -12.03 -7.11 -3.48
N PHE A 82 -11.32 -8.15 -3.01
CA PHE A 82 -10.59 -9.09 -3.88
C PHE A 82 -11.46 -9.79 -4.95
N THR A 83 -12.75 -9.93 -4.70
CA THR A 83 -13.72 -10.63 -5.56
C THR A 83 -14.30 -9.76 -6.66
N GLU A 84 -14.29 -8.43 -6.50
CA GLU A 84 -14.81 -7.55 -7.54
C GLU A 84 -13.94 -7.60 -8.80
N ARG A 85 -14.60 -7.52 -9.95
CA ARG A 85 -13.98 -7.50 -11.27
C ARG A 85 -14.46 -6.29 -12.04
N ILE A 86 -13.55 -5.70 -12.80
CA ILE A 86 -13.86 -4.57 -13.65
C ILE A 86 -14.26 -5.06 -15.04
N LYS A 87 -15.32 -4.47 -15.57
CA LYS A 87 -15.68 -4.66 -16.97
C LYS A 87 -14.91 -3.65 -17.80
N PRO A 88 -14.13 -4.03 -18.83
CA PRO A 88 -13.28 -3.10 -19.57
C PRO A 88 -14.00 -1.85 -20.12
N TYR A 89 -15.27 -1.98 -20.51
CA TYR A 89 -16.06 -0.85 -21.00
C TYR A 89 -16.32 0.23 -19.93
N ALA A 90 -16.31 -0.12 -18.63
CA ALA A 90 -16.51 0.84 -17.55
C ALA A 90 -15.42 1.91 -17.50
N ILE A 91 -14.18 1.58 -17.90
CA ILE A 91 -13.09 2.57 -18.04
C ILE A 91 -13.32 3.43 -19.28
N LEU A 92 -13.75 2.82 -20.39
CA LEU A 92 -13.97 3.53 -21.66
C LEU A 92 -15.10 4.56 -21.56
N GLU A 93 -16.17 4.23 -20.83
CA GLU A 93 -17.30 5.15 -20.58
C GLU A 93 -16.86 6.44 -19.87
N GLN A 94 -15.85 6.36 -19.00
CA GLN A 94 -15.31 7.53 -18.27
C GLN A 94 -14.68 8.57 -19.20
N PHE A 95 -14.27 8.20 -20.42
CA PHE A 95 -13.69 9.16 -21.37
C PHE A 95 -14.72 10.19 -21.87
N SER A 96 -16.02 9.89 -21.74
CA SER A 96 -17.10 10.81 -22.09
C SER A 96 -17.44 11.84 -21.01
N THR A 97 -16.89 11.69 -19.80
CA THR A 97 -17.14 12.59 -18.68
C THR A 97 -16.40 13.91 -18.85
N SER A 98 -17.13 15.03 -18.95
CA SER A 98 -16.52 16.37 -18.96
C SER A 98 -15.82 16.71 -17.64
N LEU A 99 -14.70 17.42 -17.71
CA LEU A 99 -13.96 17.89 -16.54
C LEU A 99 -14.74 18.96 -15.76
N ASN A 100 -15.41 19.89 -16.44
CA ASN A 100 -16.11 21.03 -15.82
C ASN A 100 -15.28 21.72 -14.71
N PRO A 101 -14.12 22.32 -15.03
CA PRO A 101 -13.12 22.76 -14.05
C PRO A 101 -13.62 23.83 -13.05
N GLN A 102 -14.72 24.51 -13.36
CA GLN A 102 -15.35 25.52 -12.51
C GLN A 102 -16.28 24.94 -11.44
N ASP A 103 -16.78 23.71 -11.63
CA ASP A 103 -17.64 23.05 -10.64
C ASP A 103 -16.77 22.27 -9.64
N ARG A 104 -16.49 22.93 -8.51
CA ARG A 104 -15.47 22.49 -7.54
C ARG A 104 -16.07 22.08 -6.21
N GLN A 105 -15.30 21.29 -5.48
CA GLN A 105 -15.55 20.99 -4.07
C GLN A 105 -14.22 20.78 -3.33
N PHE A 106 -14.23 21.07 -2.04
CA PHE A 106 -13.11 20.75 -1.16
C PHE A 106 -13.09 19.26 -0.84
N VAL A 107 -11.97 18.60 -1.12
CA VAL A 107 -11.77 17.16 -0.91
C VAL A 107 -10.60 16.93 0.04
N ASP A 108 -10.78 15.96 0.96
CA ASP A 108 -9.79 15.57 1.95
C ASP A 108 -8.72 14.65 1.32
N PHE A 109 -7.45 14.95 1.58
CA PHE A 109 -6.31 14.10 1.21
C PHE A 109 -5.12 14.35 2.15
N ALA A 110 -5.42 14.40 3.45
CA ALA A 110 -4.50 14.82 4.52
C ALA A 110 -3.15 14.09 4.47
N ASN A 111 -3.16 12.78 4.23
CA ASN A 111 -1.98 11.92 4.13
C ASN A 111 -0.99 12.30 3.02
N THR A 112 -1.47 13.00 1.98
CA THR A 112 -0.65 13.42 0.83
C THR A 112 -0.43 14.93 0.76
N ALA A 113 -1.28 15.72 1.40
CA ALA A 113 -1.16 17.18 1.50
C ALA A 113 0.14 17.62 2.18
N ILE A 114 0.66 16.78 3.07
CA ILE A 114 1.94 16.97 3.80
C ILE A 114 3.18 16.80 2.92
N TYR A 115 3.07 16.25 1.70
CA TYR A 115 4.22 16.04 0.83
C TYR A 115 4.61 17.29 0.04
N SER A 116 5.92 17.43 -0.19
CA SER A 116 6.48 18.53 -0.99
C SER A 116 5.98 18.48 -2.43
N PRO A 117 5.77 19.64 -3.08
CA PRO A 117 5.53 19.70 -4.52
C PRO A 117 6.57 18.96 -5.35
N ILE A 118 7.81 18.88 -4.86
CA ILE A 118 8.91 18.17 -5.52
C ILE A 118 8.53 16.71 -5.79
N SER A 119 7.78 16.07 -4.89
CA SER A 119 7.33 14.67 -5.04
C SER A 119 6.34 14.45 -6.17
N TYR A 120 5.75 15.51 -6.72
CA TYR A 120 4.71 15.44 -7.75
C TYR A 120 5.08 16.14 -9.05
N VAL A 121 6.33 16.58 -9.22
CA VAL A 121 6.74 17.35 -10.40
C VAL A 121 6.32 16.71 -11.73
N PRO A 122 6.57 15.41 -12.02
CA PRO A 122 6.19 14.86 -13.32
C PRO A 122 4.67 14.81 -13.52
N GLN A 123 3.90 14.46 -12.48
CA GLN A 123 2.44 14.41 -12.50
C GLN A 123 1.84 15.81 -12.67
N ALA A 124 2.27 16.77 -11.85
CA ALA A 124 1.75 18.12 -11.83
C ALA A 124 2.12 18.89 -13.11
N ALA A 125 3.31 18.66 -13.67
CA ALA A 125 3.73 19.29 -14.91
C ALA A 125 2.86 18.85 -16.09
N ILE A 126 2.61 17.55 -16.25
CA ILE A 126 1.74 17.10 -17.35
C ILE A 126 0.28 17.54 -17.15
N LEU A 127 -0.23 17.52 -15.91
CA LEU A 127 -1.57 18.02 -15.63
C LEU A 127 -1.67 19.53 -15.90
N PHE A 128 -0.64 20.31 -15.58
CA PHE A 128 -0.58 21.73 -15.91
C PHE A 128 -0.69 21.95 -17.43
N CYS A 129 0.08 21.20 -18.22
CA CYS A 129 0.02 21.28 -19.69
C CYS A 129 -1.33 20.84 -20.24
N LEU A 130 -1.91 19.76 -19.70
CA LEU A 130 -3.11 19.14 -20.25
C LEU A 130 -4.41 19.85 -19.91
N LYS A 131 -4.45 20.66 -18.85
CA LYS A 131 -5.62 21.48 -18.51
C LYS A 131 -5.98 22.52 -19.58
N ALA A 132 -5.06 22.85 -20.49
CA ALA A 132 -5.38 23.69 -21.66
C ALA A 132 -6.29 22.97 -22.68
N PHE A 133 -6.43 21.66 -22.55
CA PHE A 133 -7.28 20.81 -23.38
C PHE A 133 -8.48 20.35 -22.54
N ASP A 134 -9.67 20.36 -23.12
CA ASP A 134 -10.92 19.93 -22.46
C ASP A 134 -10.99 18.39 -22.36
N LEU A 135 -10.05 17.80 -21.62
CA LEU A 135 -9.90 16.37 -21.43
C LEU A 135 -10.68 15.88 -20.22
N SER A 136 -11.22 14.67 -20.31
CA SER A 136 -11.90 14.00 -19.21
C SER A 136 -10.95 13.68 -18.03
N PRO A 137 -11.47 13.54 -16.80
CA PRO A 137 -10.67 13.15 -15.63
C PRO A 137 -9.85 11.87 -15.84
N VAL A 138 -10.43 10.86 -16.51
CA VAL A 138 -9.74 9.60 -16.82
C VAL A 138 -8.58 9.80 -17.80
N ALA A 139 -8.72 10.69 -18.79
CA ALA A 139 -7.64 10.99 -19.72
C ALA A 139 -6.47 11.68 -19.00
N LEU A 140 -6.77 12.67 -18.15
CA LEU A 140 -5.77 13.33 -17.30
C LEU A 140 -5.03 12.34 -16.41
N PHE A 141 -5.77 11.40 -15.81
CA PHE A 141 -5.21 10.34 -14.96
C PHE A 141 -4.22 9.43 -15.72
N TYR A 142 -4.60 8.92 -16.89
CA TYR A 142 -3.72 8.06 -17.68
C TYR A 142 -2.49 8.79 -18.24
N TRP A 143 -2.63 10.06 -18.62
CA TRP A 143 -1.49 10.89 -19.00
C TRP A 143 -0.53 11.15 -17.84
N ALA A 144 -1.08 11.40 -16.64
CA ALA A 144 -0.27 11.52 -15.42
C ALA A 144 0.52 10.24 -15.13
N ARG A 145 -0.12 9.07 -15.17
CA ARG A 145 0.57 7.77 -15.04
C ARG A 145 1.66 7.59 -16.11
N LEU A 146 1.36 7.89 -17.37
CA LEU A 146 2.29 7.69 -18.48
C LEU A 146 3.54 8.57 -18.35
N VAL A 147 3.37 9.87 -18.08
CA VAL A 147 4.53 10.79 -17.95
C VAL A 147 5.34 10.48 -16.69
N THR A 148 4.69 10.09 -15.60
CA THR A 148 5.38 9.62 -14.39
C THR A 148 6.21 8.36 -14.64
N LEU A 149 5.67 7.38 -15.37
CA LEU A 149 6.41 6.20 -15.78
C LEU A 149 7.62 6.58 -16.65
N LEU A 150 7.45 7.45 -17.65
CA LEU A 150 8.54 7.89 -18.53
C LEU A 150 9.63 8.63 -17.74
N PHE A 151 9.26 9.51 -16.82
CA PHE A 151 10.18 10.22 -15.94
C PHE A 151 11.03 9.23 -15.12
N TRP A 152 10.40 8.21 -14.54
CA TRP A 152 11.10 7.18 -13.79
C TRP A 152 12.03 6.35 -14.69
N ILE A 153 11.56 5.92 -15.87
CA ILE A 153 12.37 5.15 -16.83
C ILE A 153 13.63 5.94 -17.23
N VAL A 154 13.50 7.24 -17.55
CA VAL A 154 14.64 8.09 -17.91
C VAL A 154 15.61 8.23 -16.74
N SER A 155 15.08 8.44 -15.53
CA SER A 155 15.90 8.58 -14.32
C SER A 155 16.70 7.32 -14.01
N ILE A 156 16.07 6.14 -14.06
CA ILE A 156 16.74 4.87 -13.81
C ILE A 156 17.68 4.50 -14.96
N TYR A 157 17.33 4.80 -16.22
CA TYR A 157 18.26 4.68 -17.35
C TYR A 157 19.55 5.46 -17.07
N CYS A 158 19.44 6.72 -16.65
CA CYS A 158 20.58 7.56 -16.28
C CYS A 158 21.36 6.96 -15.11
N ALA A 159 20.68 6.48 -14.06
CA ALA A 159 21.33 5.83 -12.93
C ALA A 159 22.14 4.59 -13.36
N ILE A 160 21.55 3.67 -14.13
CA ILE A 160 22.23 2.46 -14.61
C ILE A 160 23.39 2.81 -15.55
N ARG A 161 23.25 3.86 -16.36
CA ARG A 161 24.32 4.34 -17.25
C ARG A 161 25.51 4.86 -16.47
N LEU A 162 25.27 5.68 -15.44
CA LEU A 162 26.28 6.26 -14.55
C LEU A 162 26.98 5.22 -13.67
N MET A 163 26.27 4.18 -13.24
CA MET A 163 26.81 3.17 -12.33
C MET A 163 28.10 2.51 -12.87
N PRO A 164 29.21 2.46 -12.10
CA PRO A 164 30.45 1.84 -12.56
C PRO A 164 30.49 0.31 -12.43
N PHE A 165 29.60 -0.28 -11.64
CA PHE A 165 29.44 -1.72 -11.37
C PHE A 165 27.97 -2.01 -11.00
N TYR A 166 27.60 -3.28 -10.81
CA TYR A 166 26.23 -3.65 -10.39
C TYR A 166 25.12 -3.12 -11.32
N LYS A 167 25.42 -2.98 -12.62
CA LYS A 167 24.46 -2.46 -13.59
C LYS A 167 23.28 -3.41 -13.80
N TRP A 168 23.53 -4.72 -13.83
CA TRP A 168 22.47 -5.73 -13.94
C TRP A 168 21.73 -5.89 -12.61
N ALA A 169 22.41 -5.77 -11.47
CA ALA A 169 21.74 -5.74 -10.16
C ALA A 169 20.78 -4.54 -10.04
N PHE A 170 21.22 -3.34 -10.44
CA PHE A 170 20.35 -2.15 -10.48
C PHE A 170 19.17 -2.33 -11.42
N ALA A 171 19.40 -2.86 -12.62
CA ALA A 171 18.33 -3.16 -13.57
C ALA A 171 17.33 -4.17 -13.00
N MET A 172 17.82 -5.24 -12.35
CA MET A 172 16.97 -6.28 -11.75
C MET A 172 16.10 -5.71 -10.63
N ILE A 173 16.66 -4.93 -9.69
CA ILE A 173 15.89 -4.32 -8.60
C ILE A 173 14.85 -3.34 -9.16
N ALA A 174 15.23 -2.51 -10.12
CA ALA A 174 14.30 -1.57 -10.73
C ALA A 174 13.16 -2.28 -11.50
N LEU A 175 13.42 -3.44 -12.08
CA LEU A 175 12.44 -4.30 -12.77
C LEU A 175 11.72 -5.29 -11.85
N LEU A 176 11.88 -5.22 -10.54
CA LEU A 176 11.04 -6.01 -9.63
C LEU A 176 9.57 -5.63 -9.84
N PRO A 177 8.63 -6.58 -9.75
CA PRO A 177 7.21 -6.30 -10.00
C PRO A 177 6.65 -5.14 -9.18
N MET A 178 6.99 -5.06 -7.88
CA MET A 178 6.57 -3.95 -7.04
C MET A 178 7.15 -2.62 -7.52
N SER A 179 8.43 -2.61 -7.89
CA SER A 179 9.10 -1.41 -8.40
C SER A 179 8.43 -0.92 -9.68
N VAL A 180 8.10 -1.82 -10.61
CA VAL A 180 7.34 -1.42 -11.80
C VAL A 180 5.97 -0.88 -11.40
N LEU A 181 5.18 -1.61 -10.60
CA LEU A 181 3.83 -1.19 -10.17
C LEU A 181 3.79 0.19 -9.50
N ILE A 182 4.68 0.45 -8.54
CA ILE A 182 4.64 1.74 -7.83
C ILE A 182 5.10 2.89 -8.72
N ASN A 183 5.98 2.64 -9.69
CA ASN A 183 6.56 3.69 -10.51
C ASN A 183 5.76 4.00 -11.80
N MET A 184 4.75 3.22 -12.20
CA MET A 184 3.76 3.69 -13.19
C MET A 184 2.53 4.37 -12.58
N SER A 185 2.33 4.27 -11.28
CA SER A 185 1.19 4.88 -10.61
C SER A 185 1.42 6.38 -10.36
N ILE A 186 0.34 7.07 -10.00
CA ILE A 186 0.44 8.43 -9.48
C ILE A 186 0.83 8.34 -8.01
N SER A 187 2.13 8.42 -7.71
CA SER A 187 2.64 8.37 -6.34
C SER A 187 3.81 9.33 -6.11
N ALA A 188 3.93 9.80 -4.86
CA ALA A 188 5.12 10.50 -4.38
C ALA A 188 6.38 9.60 -4.39
N ASP A 189 6.20 8.28 -4.28
CA ASP A 189 7.30 7.30 -4.25
C ASP A 189 8.12 7.31 -5.54
N VAL A 190 7.52 7.70 -6.67
CA VAL A 190 8.18 7.65 -7.98
C VAL A 190 9.38 8.59 -8.05
N VAL A 191 9.20 9.82 -7.59
CA VAL A 191 10.29 10.80 -7.53
C VAL A 191 11.33 10.40 -6.49
N THR A 192 10.92 9.87 -5.34
CA THR A 192 11.83 9.38 -4.30
C THR A 192 12.71 8.24 -4.81
N ASN A 193 12.13 7.23 -5.46
CA ASN A 193 12.86 6.11 -6.07
C ASN A 193 13.87 6.61 -7.11
N ALA A 194 13.43 7.46 -8.04
CA ALA A 194 14.28 8.03 -9.08
C ALA A 194 15.48 8.79 -8.48
N LEU A 195 15.23 9.69 -7.53
CA LEU A 195 16.27 10.50 -6.89
C LEU A 195 17.23 9.66 -6.05
N ALA A 196 16.75 8.64 -5.32
CA ALA A 196 17.61 7.77 -4.53
C ALA A 196 18.58 6.98 -5.42
N PHE A 197 18.08 6.35 -6.50
CA PHE A 197 18.93 5.61 -7.44
C PHE A 197 19.91 6.53 -8.17
N LEU A 198 19.48 7.72 -8.60
CA LEU A 198 20.36 8.72 -9.20
C LEU A 198 21.43 9.22 -8.23
N SER A 199 21.06 9.49 -6.98
CA SER A 199 21.99 9.94 -5.93
C SER A 199 23.09 8.93 -5.69
N VAL A 200 22.72 7.66 -5.56
CA VAL A 200 23.67 6.56 -5.40
C VAL A 200 24.56 6.42 -6.64
N ALA A 201 23.95 6.38 -7.82
CA ALA A 201 24.69 6.18 -9.07
C ALA A 201 25.66 7.30 -9.38
N TYR A 202 25.24 8.55 -9.21
CA TYR A 202 26.07 9.72 -9.41
C TYR A 202 27.23 9.75 -8.42
N THR A 203 26.97 9.45 -7.13
CA THR A 203 28.03 9.40 -6.12
C THR A 203 29.05 8.29 -6.42
N CYS A 204 28.60 7.12 -6.88
CA CYS A 204 29.49 6.05 -7.34
C CYS A 204 30.30 6.46 -8.59
N HIS A 205 29.69 7.19 -9.53
CA HIS A 205 30.40 7.73 -10.69
C HIS A 205 31.55 8.66 -10.25
N LEU A 206 31.30 9.56 -9.29
CA LEU A 206 32.35 10.41 -8.71
C LEU A 206 33.43 9.58 -7.97
N ALA A 207 33.01 8.55 -7.23
CA ALA A 207 33.93 7.71 -6.47
C ALA A 207 34.89 6.90 -7.36
N TYR A 208 34.44 6.41 -8.52
CA TYR A 208 35.20 5.42 -9.31
C TYR A 208 35.55 5.82 -10.75
N LYS A 209 34.93 6.88 -11.31
CA LYS A 209 35.19 7.30 -12.70
C LYS A 209 35.82 8.68 -12.81
N GLU A 210 35.39 9.64 -11.99
CA GLU A 210 35.98 10.98 -12.01
C GLU A 210 37.34 11.03 -11.30
N PRO A 211 38.33 11.79 -11.81
CA PRO A 211 39.61 11.94 -11.13
C PRO A 211 39.50 12.80 -9.86
N THR A 212 38.67 13.85 -9.89
CA THR A 212 38.47 14.80 -8.79
C THR A 212 37.01 15.24 -8.65
N VAL A 213 36.64 15.72 -7.46
CA VAL A 213 35.32 16.31 -7.21
C VAL A 213 35.43 17.82 -7.40
N SER A 214 34.93 18.30 -8.55
CA SER A 214 34.85 19.73 -8.85
C SER A 214 33.70 20.41 -8.07
N THR A 215 33.69 21.73 -8.03
CA THR A 215 32.56 22.49 -7.46
C THR A 215 31.24 22.16 -8.16
N GLY A 216 31.25 21.98 -9.49
CA GLY A 216 30.06 21.56 -10.23
C GLY A 216 29.58 20.18 -9.81
N HIS A 217 30.50 19.23 -9.60
CA HIS A 217 30.14 17.90 -9.10
C HIS A 217 29.47 17.96 -7.73
N PHE A 218 30.04 18.77 -6.85
CA PHE A 218 29.52 18.96 -5.50
C PHE A 218 28.17 19.68 -5.48
N LEU A 219 27.96 20.69 -6.33
CA LEU A 219 26.65 21.35 -6.49
C LEU A 219 25.55 20.38 -6.93
N VAL A 220 25.87 19.40 -7.80
CA VAL A 220 24.92 18.35 -8.18
C VAL A 220 24.61 17.42 -6.99
N LEU A 221 25.60 17.05 -6.16
CA LEU A 221 25.33 16.31 -4.92
C LEU A 221 24.44 17.12 -3.97
N CYS A 222 24.67 18.44 -3.89
CA CYS A 222 23.83 19.31 -3.10
C CYS A 222 22.39 19.35 -3.62
N LEU A 223 22.21 19.50 -4.93
CA LEU A 223 20.90 19.47 -5.55
C LEU A 223 20.18 18.14 -5.30
N LEU A 224 20.86 17.01 -5.44
CA LEU A 224 20.30 15.68 -5.21
C LEU A 224 19.87 15.47 -3.75
N MET A 225 20.68 15.92 -2.78
CA MET A 225 20.31 15.89 -1.37
C MET A 225 19.08 16.75 -1.10
N PHE A 226 19.06 17.99 -1.60
CA PHE A 226 17.93 18.90 -1.41
C PHE A 226 16.64 18.31 -1.99
N LEU A 227 16.68 17.80 -3.23
CA LEU A 227 15.53 17.20 -3.89
C LEU A 227 15.06 15.93 -3.17
N LEU A 228 15.98 15.04 -2.77
CA LEU A 228 15.63 13.79 -2.10
C LEU A 228 15.04 14.04 -0.70
N ALA A 229 15.68 14.91 0.09
CA ALA A 229 15.20 15.28 1.42
C ALA A 229 13.86 16.03 1.36
N SER A 230 13.65 16.85 0.33
CA SER A 230 12.35 17.51 0.10
C SER A 230 11.28 16.53 -0.32
N ALA A 231 11.61 15.56 -1.19
CA ALA A 231 10.66 14.57 -1.65
C ALA A 231 10.16 13.72 -0.47
N LYS A 232 11.12 13.12 0.26
CA LYS A 232 10.87 12.34 1.49
C LYS A 232 12.12 12.32 2.37
N ILE A 233 12.05 13.08 3.47
CA ILE A 233 13.14 13.27 4.45
C ILE A 233 13.81 11.98 4.93
N VAL A 234 13.04 10.91 5.12
CA VAL A 234 13.55 9.62 5.65
C VAL A 234 14.63 8.99 4.77
N TYR A 235 14.73 9.40 3.50
CA TYR A 235 15.74 8.91 2.56
C TYR A 235 16.94 9.84 2.37
N ALA A 236 17.01 11.00 3.04
CA ALA A 236 18.20 11.85 3.04
C ALA A 236 19.50 11.09 3.42
N PRO A 237 19.48 10.12 4.38
CA PRO A 237 20.66 9.31 4.69
C PRO A 237 21.19 8.44 3.54
N VAL A 238 20.46 8.28 2.42
CA VAL A 238 20.96 7.57 1.23
C VAL A 238 22.30 8.14 0.75
N LEU A 239 22.51 9.45 0.92
CA LEU A 239 23.76 10.11 0.53
C LEU A 239 24.97 9.81 1.42
N ILE A 240 24.82 8.96 2.45
CA ILE A 240 25.96 8.37 3.15
C ILE A 240 26.88 7.57 2.21
N VAL A 241 26.40 7.20 1.02
CA VAL A 241 27.24 6.65 -0.06
C VAL A 241 28.41 7.57 -0.46
N ILE A 242 28.40 8.86 -0.08
CA ILE A 242 29.55 9.77 -0.26
C ILE A 242 30.84 9.29 0.40
N PHE A 243 30.76 8.46 1.45
CA PHE A 243 31.93 7.83 2.07
C PHE A 243 32.65 6.82 1.15
N LEU A 244 32.08 6.51 -0.03
CA LEU A 244 32.79 5.80 -1.09
C LEU A 244 33.78 6.69 -1.85
N ILE A 245 33.59 8.01 -1.85
CA ILE A 245 34.51 8.93 -2.54
C ILE A 245 35.80 9.08 -1.73
N PRO A 246 36.98 8.81 -2.30
CA PRO A 246 38.26 9.04 -1.63
C PRO A 246 38.45 10.52 -1.26
N LYS A 247 39.00 10.78 -0.07
CA LYS A 247 39.16 12.14 0.47
C LYS A 247 40.09 12.99 -0.39
N GLU A 248 41.04 12.35 -1.05
CA GLU A 248 42.06 12.95 -1.91
C GLU A 248 41.43 13.61 -3.14
N LYS A 249 40.25 13.14 -3.58
CA LYS A 249 39.54 13.71 -4.74
C LYS A 249 38.96 15.10 -4.47
N PHE A 250 38.84 15.52 -3.22
CA PHE A 250 38.36 16.84 -2.82
C PHE A 250 39.48 17.89 -2.69
N GLY A 251 40.71 17.53 -3.06
CA GLY A 251 41.89 18.41 -2.96
C GLY A 251 42.52 18.39 -1.57
N THR A 252 41.77 18.76 -0.53
CA THR A 252 42.24 18.75 0.87
C THR A 252 41.29 18.02 1.81
N LYS A 253 41.82 17.47 2.91
CA LYS A 253 41.00 16.86 3.98
C LYS A 253 39.98 17.85 4.55
N LYS A 254 40.34 19.13 4.67
CA LYS A 254 39.43 20.20 5.12
C LYS A 254 38.25 20.39 4.16
N GLN A 255 38.50 20.42 2.85
CA GLN A 255 37.45 20.50 1.84
C GLN A 255 36.52 19.28 1.86
N TYR A 256 37.05 18.08 2.06
CA TYR A 256 36.24 16.87 2.24
C TYR A 256 35.28 17.00 3.44
N PHE A 257 35.78 17.32 4.62
CA PHE A 257 34.93 17.45 5.82
C PHE A 257 33.96 18.63 5.73
N ASN A 258 34.36 19.76 5.15
CA ASN A 258 33.44 20.88 4.87
C ASN A 258 32.32 20.46 3.91
N SER A 259 32.62 19.63 2.91
CA SER A 259 31.63 19.12 1.96
C SER A 259 30.62 18.20 2.66
N LEU A 260 31.08 17.31 3.54
CA LEU A 260 30.20 16.48 4.37
C LEU A 260 29.33 17.33 5.30
N LEU A 261 29.92 18.33 5.96
CA LEU A 261 29.19 19.21 6.86
C LEU A 261 28.11 19.99 6.10
N LEU A 262 28.42 20.54 4.93
CA LEU A 262 27.46 21.29 4.13
C LEU A 262 26.31 20.39 3.62
N LEU A 263 26.62 19.18 3.15
CA LEU A 263 25.58 18.23 2.72
C LEU A 263 24.69 17.80 3.89
N GLY A 264 25.28 17.50 5.05
CA GLY A 264 24.54 17.17 6.26
C GLY A 264 23.68 18.34 6.76
N ALA A 265 24.25 19.54 6.80
CA ALA A 265 23.54 20.76 7.20
C ALA A 265 22.38 21.05 6.26
N MET A 266 22.56 20.93 4.95
CA MET A 266 21.49 21.16 3.99
C MET A 266 20.40 20.09 4.06
N GLY A 267 20.74 18.81 4.25
CA GLY A 267 19.77 17.76 4.53
C GLY A 267 18.94 18.06 5.79
N LEU A 268 19.62 18.46 6.87
CA LEU A 268 18.98 18.85 8.14
C LEU A 268 18.12 20.11 8.02
N LEU A 269 18.58 21.14 7.31
CA LEU A 269 17.83 22.37 7.10
C LEU A 269 16.58 22.11 6.25
N THR A 270 16.69 21.29 5.21
CA THR A 270 15.55 20.87 4.38
C THR A 270 14.54 20.09 5.23
N ALA A 271 15.03 19.18 6.06
CA ALA A 271 14.24 18.43 7.02
C ALA A 271 13.47 19.34 7.98
N LEU A 272 14.15 20.24 8.67
CA LEU A 272 13.55 21.16 9.64
C LEU A 272 12.52 22.09 8.97
N PHE A 273 12.85 22.60 7.79
CA PHE A 273 11.94 23.44 7.01
C PHE A 273 10.65 22.69 6.66
N TRP A 274 10.76 21.48 6.10
CA TRP A 274 9.58 20.72 5.68
C TRP A 274 8.77 20.19 6.87
N SER A 275 9.43 19.74 7.95
CA SER A 275 8.75 19.35 9.20
C SER A 275 7.93 20.50 9.78
N GLY A 276 8.37 21.75 9.67
CA GLY A 276 7.58 22.92 10.07
C GLY A 276 6.29 23.06 9.26
N ILE A 277 6.36 22.87 7.95
CA ILE A 277 5.19 22.86 7.06
C ILE A 277 4.25 21.70 7.39
N MET A 278 4.78 20.48 7.54
CA MET A 278 3.98 19.31 7.92
C MET A 278 3.24 19.55 9.24
N LYS A 279 3.92 20.11 10.25
CA LYS A 279 3.33 20.45 11.54
C LYS A 279 2.18 21.45 11.41
N SER A 280 2.31 22.44 10.52
CA SER A 280 1.24 23.41 10.28
C SER A 280 0.00 22.81 9.61
N LEU A 281 0.16 21.70 8.88
CA LEU A 281 -0.92 21.02 8.17
C LEU A 281 -1.54 19.88 8.97
N TYR A 282 -0.86 19.36 10.00
CA TYR A 282 -1.32 18.21 10.77
C TYR A 282 -2.53 18.54 11.66
N ILE A 283 -3.61 17.78 11.50
CA ILE A 283 -4.81 17.81 12.36
C ILE A 283 -5.07 16.37 12.83
N PRO A 284 -5.08 16.09 14.15
CA PRO A 284 -5.39 14.75 14.65
C PRO A 284 -6.87 14.41 14.44
N TYR A 285 -7.20 13.12 14.38
CA TYR A 285 -8.55 12.64 14.07
C TYR A 285 -9.64 13.23 14.99
N SER A 286 -9.35 13.36 16.29
CA SER A 286 -10.27 13.90 17.29
C SER A 286 -10.65 15.38 17.06
N GLN A 287 -9.77 16.14 16.42
CA GLN A 287 -9.97 17.57 16.10
C GLN A 287 -10.44 17.79 14.66
N TYR A 288 -10.36 16.76 13.83
CA TYR A 288 -10.80 16.80 12.44
C TYR A 288 -12.32 16.95 12.35
N ASN A 289 -12.80 17.54 11.25
CA ASN A 289 -14.23 17.72 11.03
C ASN A 289 -15.02 16.39 11.16
N PRO A 290 -15.97 16.27 12.10
CA PRO A 290 -16.67 15.00 12.36
C PRO A 290 -17.41 14.42 11.16
N ALA A 291 -17.87 15.26 10.24
CA ALA A 291 -18.61 14.84 9.05
C ALA A 291 -17.70 14.23 7.96
N TYR A 292 -16.39 14.51 7.99
CA TYR A 292 -15.45 14.13 6.92
C TYR A 292 -14.29 13.25 7.39
N ARG A 293 -14.04 13.16 8.70
CA ARG A 293 -12.89 12.44 9.26
C ARG A 293 -12.81 10.96 8.90
N GLY A 294 -13.94 10.31 8.60
CA GLY A 294 -13.99 8.89 8.20
C GLY A 294 -13.37 8.60 6.83
N ASP A 295 -13.33 9.59 5.94
CA ASP A 295 -12.78 9.45 4.58
C ASP A 295 -11.41 10.11 4.42
N ALA A 296 -10.89 10.77 5.45
CA ALA A 296 -9.69 11.61 5.38
C ALA A 296 -8.35 10.83 5.44
N ALA A 297 -8.38 9.49 5.39
CA ALA A 297 -7.23 8.62 5.59
C ALA A 297 -6.51 8.94 6.92
N LEU A 298 -7.27 8.93 8.02
CA LEU A 298 -6.81 9.16 9.38
C LEU A 298 -7.19 7.98 10.26
N ILE A 299 -6.41 7.74 11.32
CA ILE A 299 -6.67 6.70 12.31
C ILE A 299 -7.21 7.35 13.59
N ASP A 300 -8.27 6.77 14.14
CA ASP A 300 -9.11 7.38 15.17
C ASP A 300 -8.39 7.66 16.49
N CYS A 301 -7.53 6.73 16.89
CA CYS A 301 -6.69 6.76 18.07
C CYS A 301 -5.31 7.41 17.84
N ALA A 302 -4.99 7.82 16.61
CA ALA A 302 -3.66 8.32 16.26
C ALA A 302 -3.52 9.82 16.58
N ASN A 303 -2.50 10.18 17.36
CA ASN A 303 -2.12 11.56 17.64
C ASN A 303 -0.59 11.68 17.69
N MET A 304 -0.03 12.38 16.70
CA MET A 304 1.41 12.53 16.53
C MET A 304 2.09 13.24 17.70
N TYR A 305 1.43 14.22 18.31
CA TYR A 305 2.01 14.98 19.41
C TYR A 305 2.04 14.17 20.70
N GLU A 306 0.93 13.49 21.02
CA GLU A 306 0.85 12.59 22.17
C GLU A 306 1.76 11.39 21.99
N GLN A 307 1.87 10.85 20.77
CA GLN A 307 2.78 9.74 20.49
C GLN A 307 4.24 10.15 20.60
N LEU A 308 4.60 11.35 20.16
CA LEU A 308 5.95 11.88 20.37
C LEU A 308 6.25 12.04 21.86
N ASP A 309 5.32 12.58 22.64
CA ASP A 309 5.48 12.72 24.10
C ASP A 309 5.63 11.35 24.78
N TYR A 310 4.82 10.36 24.37
CA TYR A 310 4.90 8.99 24.85
C TYR A 310 6.27 8.37 24.59
N ILE A 311 6.78 8.48 23.35
CA ILE A 311 8.11 7.97 22.98
C ILE A 311 9.21 8.62 23.82
N LEU A 312 9.13 9.94 24.06
CA LEU A 312 10.14 10.66 24.83
C LEU A 312 10.10 10.34 26.34
N THR A 313 8.95 9.95 26.86
CA THR A 313 8.74 9.64 28.28
C THR A 313 8.95 8.16 28.62
N HIS A 314 8.88 7.24 27.66
CA HIS A 314 8.88 5.79 27.89
C HIS A 314 10.18 5.06 27.46
N GLY A 315 11.33 5.72 27.50
CA GLY A 315 12.65 5.07 27.47
C GLY A 315 12.89 4.12 26.28
N LEU A 316 13.06 2.82 26.54
CA LEU A 316 13.36 1.79 25.54
C LEU A 316 12.13 1.28 24.77
N TYR A 317 10.92 1.75 25.09
CA TYR A 317 9.67 1.35 24.45
C TYR A 317 9.76 1.32 22.92
N ILE A 318 10.32 2.38 22.30
CA ILE A 318 10.41 2.47 20.84
C ILE A 318 11.28 1.38 20.22
N ILE A 319 12.31 0.91 20.95
CA ILE A 319 13.19 -0.17 20.48
C ILE A 319 12.43 -1.49 20.52
N ASP A 320 11.66 -1.73 21.58
CA ASP A 320 10.82 -2.93 21.70
C ASP A 320 9.75 -2.96 20.60
N VAL A 321 9.07 -1.83 20.35
CA VAL A 321 8.11 -1.69 19.24
C VAL A 321 8.77 -1.97 17.90
N PHE A 322 9.96 -1.44 17.64
CA PHE A 322 10.66 -1.66 16.37
C PHE A 322 11.04 -3.13 16.20
N ILE A 323 11.59 -3.77 17.22
CA ILE A 323 11.97 -5.19 17.16
C ILE A 323 10.73 -6.05 16.98
N HIS A 324 9.69 -5.83 17.78
CA HIS A 324 8.44 -6.57 17.71
C HIS A 324 7.79 -6.42 16.32
N SER A 325 7.71 -5.20 15.80
CA SER A 325 7.16 -4.92 14.46
C SER A 325 8.00 -5.53 13.33
N MET A 326 9.32 -5.57 13.48
CA MET A 326 10.21 -6.18 12.49
C MET A 326 10.03 -7.71 12.41
N ILE A 327 9.68 -8.35 13.53
CA ILE A 327 9.46 -9.79 13.62
C ILE A 327 8.03 -10.16 13.18
N THR A 328 7.02 -9.49 13.73
CA THR A 328 5.60 -9.83 13.52
C THR A 328 5.15 -9.57 12.08
N SER A 329 5.60 -8.48 11.47
CA SER A 329 5.15 -8.07 10.12
C SER A 329 6.14 -8.47 9.01
N VAL A 330 7.04 -9.42 9.28
CA VAL A 330 8.10 -9.83 8.33
C VAL A 330 7.53 -10.24 6.97
N ASP A 331 6.37 -10.89 6.96
CA ASP A 331 5.69 -11.35 5.75
C ASP A 331 5.30 -10.21 4.82
N MET A 332 4.76 -9.12 5.37
CA MET A 332 4.45 -7.92 4.62
C MET A 332 5.72 -7.32 4.00
N TYR A 333 6.83 -7.25 4.75
CA TYR A 333 8.08 -6.63 4.27
C TYR A 333 8.67 -7.36 3.08
N TYR A 334 8.90 -8.66 3.17
CA TYR A 334 9.62 -9.35 2.11
C TYR A 334 8.74 -9.56 0.86
N ARG A 335 7.43 -9.77 1.03
CA ARG A 335 6.50 -9.91 -0.10
C ARG A 335 6.35 -8.61 -0.87
N SER A 336 6.05 -7.52 -0.17
CA SER A 336 5.79 -6.23 -0.82
C SER A 336 7.06 -5.51 -1.28
N PHE A 337 8.27 -6.01 -0.96
CA PHE A 337 9.50 -5.59 -1.66
C PHE A 337 9.58 -6.18 -3.08
N ILE A 338 9.13 -7.42 -3.28
CA ILE A 338 9.13 -8.11 -4.57
C ILE A 338 7.89 -7.77 -5.40
N GLY A 339 6.69 -7.93 -4.83
CA GLY A 339 5.42 -7.70 -5.52
C GLY A 339 4.19 -8.09 -4.70
N THR A 340 3.56 -7.10 -4.10
CA THR A 340 2.17 -7.16 -3.61
C THR A 340 1.39 -6.03 -4.27
N PHE A 341 0.44 -6.38 -5.12
CA PHE A 341 -0.29 -5.43 -5.96
C PHE A 341 -1.63 -5.02 -5.35
N GLY A 342 -2.34 -4.15 -6.06
CA GLY A 342 -3.63 -3.64 -5.61
C GLY A 342 -3.49 -2.76 -4.39
N TRP A 343 -4.52 -2.78 -3.56
CA TRP A 343 -4.44 -2.27 -2.20
C TRP A 343 -3.78 -3.31 -1.30
N LEU A 344 -2.57 -3.79 -1.64
CA LEU A 344 -1.84 -4.82 -0.87
C LEU A 344 -2.58 -6.15 -0.65
N ASP A 345 -3.62 -6.40 -1.42
CA ASP A 345 -4.51 -7.56 -1.36
C ASP A 345 -4.12 -8.63 -2.40
N THR A 346 -3.23 -8.28 -3.33
CA THR A 346 -2.95 -9.08 -4.52
C THR A 346 -1.50 -9.58 -4.52
N TYR A 347 -1.27 -10.68 -3.81
CA TYR A 347 0.07 -11.26 -3.65
C TYR A 347 0.53 -12.10 -4.84
N LEU A 348 1.82 -11.99 -5.18
CA LEU A 348 2.51 -13.01 -5.96
C LEU A 348 2.63 -14.33 -5.17
N PRO A 349 2.73 -15.49 -5.85
CA PRO A 349 2.87 -16.79 -5.19
C PRO A 349 4.11 -16.86 -4.29
N SER A 350 3.98 -17.47 -3.10
CA SER A 350 5.07 -17.58 -2.11
C SER A 350 6.37 -18.21 -2.67
N TRP A 351 6.25 -19.26 -3.50
CA TRP A 351 7.42 -19.89 -4.13
C TRP A 351 8.20 -18.91 -5.02
N PHE A 352 7.48 -17.99 -5.67
CA PHE A 352 8.10 -16.99 -6.55
C PHE A 352 8.86 -15.95 -5.72
N ILE A 353 8.32 -15.55 -4.57
CA ILE A 353 8.99 -14.60 -3.68
C ILE A 353 10.35 -15.15 -3.23
N VAL A 354 10.40 -16.42 -2.78
CA VAL A 354 11.64 -17.09 -2.39
C VAL A 354 12.61 -17.18 -3.58
N PHE A 355 12.11 -17.56 -4.76
CA PHE A 355 12.89 -17.59 -5.99
C PHE A 355 13.48 -16.23 -6.35
N ALA A 356 12.72 -15.14 -6.22
CA ALA A 356 13.17 -13.79 -6.52
C ALA A 356 14.33 -13.36 -5.60
N TYR A 357 14.24 -13.62 -4.29
CA TYR A 357 15.34 -13.35 -3.36
C TYR A 357 16.58 -14.19 -3.67
N ALA A 358 16.41 -15.47 -4.00
CA ALA A 358 17.52 -16.32 -4.44
C ALA A 358 18.21 -15.74 -5.69
N MET A 359 17.42 -15.25 -6.66
CA MET A 359 17.97 -14.59 -7.86
C MET A 359 18.69 -13.29 -7.53
N ILE A 360 18.19 -12.47 -6.59
CA ILE A 360 18.88 -11.24 -6.16
C ILE A 360 20.25 -11.59 -5.59
N VAL A 361 20.34 -12.59 -4.71
CA VAL A 361 21.61 -13.05 -4.14
C VAL A 361 22.56 -13.55 -5.22
N VAL A 362 22.07 -14.38 -6.16
CA VAL A 362 22.89 -14.87 -7.28
C VAL A 362 23.42 -13.72 -8.13
N VAL A 363 22.57 -12.76 -8.51
CA VAL A 363 22.99 -11.61 -9.32
C VAL A 363 24.00 -10.73 -8.57
N LEU A 364 23.83 -10.51 -7.27
CA LEU A 364 24.78 -9.76 -6.44
C LEU A 364 26.17 -10.40 -6.40
N LEU A 365 26.23 -11.73 -6.38
CA LEU A 365 27.50 -12.46 -6.44
C LEU A 365 28.14 -12.34 -7.83
N LEU A 366 27.36 -12.37 -8.92
CA LEU A 366 27.88 -12.50 -10.28
C LEU A 366 28.13 -11.18 -11.03
N ASP A 367 27.48 -10.07 -10.64
CA ASP A 367 27.59 -8.76 -11.31
C ASP A 367 28.72 -7.86 -10.76
N GLY A 368 29.57 -8.41 -9.89
CA GLY A 368 30.68 -7.67 -9.27
C GLY A 368 31.73 -7.22 -10.29
N ASN A 369 32.58 -6.27 -9.88
CA ASN A 369 33.72 -5.79 -10.68
C ASN A 369 35.03 -5.92 -9.90
N LYS A 370 35.96 -6.76 -10.36
CA LYS A 370 37.24 -7.00 -9.70
C LYS A 370 38.09 -5.73 -9.49
N ALA A 371 37.92 -4.72 -10.35
CA ALA A 371 38.63 -3.45 -10.25
C ALA A 371 38.11 -2.55 -9.12
N ILE A 372 36.94 -2.86 -8.55
CA ILE A 372 36.29 -2.06 -7.52
C ILE A 372 36.35 -2.81 -6.21
N GLN A 373 36.83 -2.10 -5.19
CA GLN A 373 36.91 -2.58 -3.82
C GLN A 373 36.08 -1.66 -2.92
N ILE A 374 35.30 -2.28 -2.04
CA ILE A 374 34.57 -1.59 -0.97
C ILE A 374 35.09 -2.17 0.33
N SER A 375 35.76 -1.33 1.13
CA SER A 375 36.36 -1.74 2.39
C SER A 375 35.30 -2.15 3.42
N LEU A 376 35.69 -2.94 4.43
CA LEU A 376 34.77 -3.33 5.51
C LEU A 376 34.18 -2.10 6.22
N TYR A 377 34.99 -1.07 6.46
CA TYR A 377 34.53 0.19 7.02
C TYR A 377 33.43 0.85 6.18
N GLN A 378 33.61 0.92 4.86
CA GLN A 378 32.58 1.45 3.95
C GLN A 378 31.33 0.59 3.95
N LYS A 379 31.45 -0.74 3.97
CA LYS A 379 30.30 -1.65 4.08
C LYS A 379 29.51 -1.44 5.36
N THR A 380 30.19 -1.29 6.50
CA THR A 380 29.55 -1.00 7.79
C THR A 380 28.83 0.35 7.75
N ILE A 381 29.43 1.38 7.16
CA ILE A 381 28.76 2.67 6.97
C ILE A 381 27.49 2.53 6.13
N LEU A 382 27.57 1.86 4.98
CA LEU A 382 26.43 1.67 4.09
C LEU A 382 25.31 0.87 4.76
N LEU A 383 25.65 -0.19 5.51
CA LEU A 383 24.69 -0.96 6.30
C LEU A 383 24.05 -0.11 7.39
N SER A 384 24.85 0.71 8.10
CA SER A 384 24.32 1.61 9.12
C SER A 384 23.38 2.66 8.53
N GLY A 385 23.68 3.18 7.33
CA GLY A 385 22.78 4.08 6.60
C GLY A 385 21.46 3.43 6.24
N PHE A 386 21.50 2.19 5.74
CA PHE A 386 20.28 1.42 5.48
C PHE A 386 19.45 1.22 6.76
N LEU A 387 20.07 0.80 7.86
CA LEU A 387 19.38 0.60 9.14
C LEU A 387 18.80 1.90 9.71
N VAL A 388 19.52 3.02 9.58
CA VAL A 388 18.99 4.35 9.96
C VAL A 388 17.73 4.68 9.16
N ILE A 389 17.72 4.42 7.84
CA ILE A 389 16.52 4.64 7.02
C ILE A 389 15.36 3.74 7.47
N VAL A 390 15.64 2.46 7.78
CA VAL A 390 14.62 1.54 8.33
C VAL A 390 14.03 2.10 9.63
N CYS A 391 14.88 2.53 10.57
CA CYS A 391 14.42 3.15 11.82
C CYS A 391 13.63 4.44 11.59
N LEU A 392 14.03 5.28 10.63
CA LEU A 392 13.29 6.50 10.30
C LEU A 392 11.93 6.19 9.68
N ILE A 393 11.83 5.17 8.81
CA ILE A 393 10.54 4.72 8.27
C ILE A 393 9.65 4.24 9.42
N LEU A 394 10.16 3.34 10.27
CA LEU A 394 9.44 2.83 11.45
C LEU A 394 8.95 3.98 12.34
N LEU A 395 9.83 4.91 12.68
CA LEU A 395 9.51 6.07 13.51
C LEU A 395 8.41 6.92 12.89
N THR A 396 8.51 7.26 11.60
CA THR A 396 7.51 8.10 10.94
C THR A 396 6.14 7.43 10.84
N GLN A 397 6.11 6.11 10.61
CA GLN A 397 4.85 5.37 10.59
C GLN A 397 4.21 5.36 11.97
N HIS A 398 5.01 5.04 12.98
CA HIS A 398 4.55 4.97 14.36
C HIS A 398 4.04 6.30 14.90
N LEU A 399 4.72 7.40 14.57
CA LEU A 399 4.30 8.75 14.95
C LEU A 399 2.98 9.17 14.30
N THR A 400 2.69 8.72 13.08
CA THR A 400 1.61 9.32 12.27
C THR A 400 0.36 8.46 12.22
N TRP A 401 0.51 7.14 12.27
CA TRP A 401 -0.53 6.18 11.91
C TRP A 401 -0.94 5.26 13.06
N ASP A 402 -0.11 5.06 14.08
CA ASP A 402 -0.49 4.14 15.16
C ASP A 402 -1.22 4.86 16.30
N CYS A 403 -2.03 4.09 17.05
CA CYS A 403 -2.58 4.56 18.32
C CYS A 403 -1.46 4.96 19.28
N VAL A 404 -1.76 5.93 20.15
CA VAL A 404 -0.79 6.36 21.17
C VAL A 404 -0.42 5.18 22.08
N GLY A 405 0.86 4.89 22.21
CA GLY A 405 1.39 3.77 23.00
C GLY A 405 1.28 2.38 22.37
N SER A 406 0.92 2.26 21.08
CA SER A 406 0.81 0.96 20.39
C SER A 406 2.12 0.13 20.47
N GLU A 407 2.02 -1.18 20.72
CA GLU A 407 3.19 -2.06 20.78
C GLU A 407 3.64 -2.59 19.39
N LEU A 408 2.91 -2.24 18.34
CA LEU A 408 3.08 -2.76 16.99
C LEU A 408 2.78 -1.70 15.92
N ILE A 409 3.57 -1.71 14.84
CA ILE A 409 3.41 -0.86 13.66
C ILE A 409 2.82 -1.69 12.51
N PHE A 410 1.57 -1.41 12.12
CA PHE A 410 0.81 -2.24 11.19
C PHE A 410 1.00 -1.90 9.71
N THR A 411 1.43 -0.68 9.37
CA THR A 411 1.28 -0.11 8.02
C THR A 411 2.55 -0.15 7.16
N ILE A 412 3.62 -0.82 7.62
CA ILE A 412 4.91 -0.82 6.92
C ILE A 412 4.96 -1.87 5.83
N GLN A 413 5.52 -1.46 4.70
CA GLN A 413 5.62 -2.26 3.50
C GLN A 413 7.06 -2.29 2.99
N GLY A 414 7.45 -3.42 2.44
CA GLY A 414 8.75 -3.64 1.80
C GLY A 414 9.08 -2.66 0.70
N ARG A 415 8.07 -2.13 -0.01
CA ARG A 415 8.26 -1.11 -1.05
C ARG A 415 9.00 0.13 -0.53
N TYR A 416 8.86 0.47 0.76
CA TYR A 416 9.56 1.58 1.39
C TYR A 416 11.08 1.36 1.48
N PHE A 417 11.55 0.12 1.31
CA PHE A 417 12.99 -0.18 1.29
C PHE A 417 13.60 -0.09 -0.10
N ILE A 418 12.81 0.08 -1.18
CA ILE A 418 13.31 0.18 -2.56
C ILE A 418 14.29 1.37 -2.72
N PRO A 419 14.01 2.61 -2.26
CA PRO A 419 14.96 3.71 -2.39
C PRO A 419 16.31 3.44 -1.69
N ALA A 420 16.29 2.71 -0.57
CA ALA A 420 17.46 2.43 0.25
C ALA A 420 18.18 1.14 -0.14
N SER A 421 17.57 0.29 -0.96
CA SER A 421 18.12 -1.01 -1.32
C SER A 421 19.53 -0.94 -1.93
N PRO A 422 19.92 0.07 -2.73
CA PRO A 422 21.30 0.13 -3.23
C PRO A 422 22.37 0.15 -2.13
N LEU A 423 22.09 0.78 -0.97
CA LEU A 423 23.01 0.74 0.18
C LEU A 423 23.20 -0.67 0.70
N LEU A 424 22.11 -1.43 0.82
CA LEU A 424 22.12 -2.82 1.23
C LEU A 424 22.91 -3.69 0.23
N LEU A 425 22.69 -3.51 -1.08
CA LEU A 425 23.45 -4.23 -2.11
C LEU A 425 24.96 -3.97 -1.96
N PHE A 426 25.36 -2.73 -1.68
CA PHE A 426 26.77 -2.37 -1.56
C PHE A 426 27.40 -2.84 -0.23
N ALA A 427 26.63 -2.90 0.86
CA ALA A 427 27.09 -3.48 2.11
C ALA A 427 27.50 -4.95 1.93
N PHE A 428 26.82 -5.69 1.06
CA PHE A 428 27.14 -7.09 0.73
C PHE A 428 28.00 -7.25 -0.54
N TYR A 429 28.55 -6.16 -1.07
CA TYR A 429 29.35 -6.18 -2.30
C TYR A 429 30.51 -7.17 -2.23
N THR A 430 30.63 -8.05 -3.22
CA THR A 430 31.73 -9.02 -3.31
C THR A 430 32.40 -8.96 -4.68
N PRO A 431 33.69 -8.60 -4.78
CA PRO A 431 34.39 -8.46 -6.06
C PRO A 431 34.88 -9.79 -6.65
N ARG A 432 34.62 -10.93 -5.99
CA ARG A 432 35.24 -12.23 -6.32
C ARG A 432 34.82 -12.76 -7.69
N PHE A 433 33.55 -12.61 -8.03
CA PHE A 433 32.96 -13.24 -9.21
C PHE A 433 32.47 -12.18 -10.18
N HIS A 434 32.80 -12.38 -11.46
CA HIS A 434 32.27 -11.59 -12.56
C HIS A 434 32.00 -12.54 -13.72
N PHE A 435 30.72 -12.77 -14.02
CA PHE A 435 30.32 -13.72 -15.05
C PHE A 435 29.41 -13.07 -16.07
N LYS A 436 29.79 -13.18 -17.35
CA LYS A 436 29.04 -12.61 -18.48
C LYS A 436 27.61 -13.15 -18.63
N TRP A 437 27.29 -14.28 -17.99
CA TRP A 437 25.96 -14.91 -17.98
C TRP A 437 24.93 -14.22 -17.10
N VAL A 438 25.36 -13.31 -16.21
CA VAL A 438 24.45 -12.57 -15.34
C VAL A 438 23.38 -11.82 -16.14
N ALA A 439 23.72 -11.33 -17.34
CA ALA A 439 22.78 -10.73 -18.29
C ALA A 439 21.63 -11.69 -18.64
N GLY A 440 21.95 -12.93 -19.01
CA GLY A 440 20.94 -13.93 -19.37
C GLY A 440 20.02 -14.28 -18.20
N LEU A 441 20.57 -14.39 -16.98
CA LEU A 441 19.79 -14.64 -15.76
C LEU A 441 18.81 -13.51 -15.47
N VAL A 442 19.27 -12.25 -15.49
CA VAL A 442 18.41 -11.09 -15.24
C VAL A 442 17.35 -10.96 -16.34
N ILE A 443 17.71 -11.18 -17.60
CA ILE A 443 16.75 -11.12 -18.71
C ILE A 443 15.62 -12.14 -18.51
N VAL A 444 15.97 -13.42 -18.31
CA VAL A 444 14.99 -14.50 -18.13
C VAL A 444 14.14 -14.24 -16.87
N PHE A 445 14.78 -13.85 -15.77
CA PHE A 445 14.08 -13.49 -14.54
C PHE A 445 13.08 -12.36 -14.75
N SER A 446 13.48 -11.25 -15.39
CA SER A 446 12.60 -10.09 -15.61
C SER A 446 11.39 -10.44 -16.47
N PHE A 447 11.57 -11.17 -17.58
CA PHE A 447 10.45 -11.60 -18.42
C PHE A 447 9.50 -12.54 -17.67
N PHE A 448 10.04 -13.52 -16.93
CA PHE A 448 9.24 -14.45 -16.14
C PHE A 448 8.48 -13.76 -15.01
N SER A 449 9.18 -12.93 -14.24
CA SER A 449 8.67 -12.16 -13.11
C SER A 449 7.52 -11.22 -13.53
N LEU A 450 7.75 -10.41 -14.56
CA LEU A 450 6.77 -9.44 -15.03
C LEU A 450 5.62 -10.12 -15.79
N GLY A 451 5.89 -11.23 -16.49
CA GLY A 451 4.84 -12.06 -17.11
C GLY A 451 3.93 -12.73 -16.08
N LEU A 452 4.48 -13.27 -14.99
CA LEU A 452 3.70 -13.81 -13.88
C LEU A 452 2.85 -12.71 -13.23
N SER A 453 3.41 -11.51 -13.09
CA SER A 453 2.72 -10.36 -12.51
C SER A 453 1.54 -9.91 -13.38
N ILE A 454 1.68 -9.91 -14.71
CA ILE A 454 0.58 -9.69 -15.65
C ILE A 454 -0.56 -10.68 -15.41
N LYS A 455 -0.24 -11.98 -15.29
CA LYS A 455 -1.24 -13.02 -15.01
C LYS A 455 -1.97 -12.72 -13.69
N VAL A 456 -1.23 -12.39 -12.63
CA VAL A 456 -1.82 -12.10 -11.31
C VAL A 456 -2.74 -10.87 -11.34
N LEU A 457 -2.33 -9.78 -12.01
CA LEU A 457 -3.16 -8.58 -12.18
C LEU A 457 -4.41 -8.89 -13.02
N TYR A 458 -4.26 -9.68 -14.09
CA TYR A 458 -5.39 -10.11 -14.90
C TYR A 458 -6.39 -10.96 -14.09
N ASP A 459 -5.87 -11.93 -13.33
CA ASP A 459 -6.66 -12.80 -12.47
C ASP A 459 -7.41 -12.02 -11.39
N ARG A 460 -6.79 -10.96 -10.85
CA ARG A 460 -7.39 -10.08 -9.84
C ARG A 460 -8.52 -9.21 -10.39
N TYR A 461 -8.34 -8.59 -11.57
CA TYR A 461 -9.25 -7.55 -12.03
C TYR A 461 -10.20 -7.97 -13.15
N TYR A 462 -9.85 -8.95 -13.98
CA TYR A 462 -10.60 -9.26 -15.21
C TYR A 462 -11.02 -10.72 -15.36
N LYS A 463 -10.31 -11.68 -14.74
CA LYS A 463 -10.70 -13.10 -14.84
C LYS A 463 -12.11 -13.27 -14.24
N PRO A 464 -13.09 -13.75 -15.03
CA PRO A 464 -14.43 -14.01 -14.51
C PRO A 464 -14.37 -14.96 -13.33
N GLN A 465 -15.10 -14.64 -12.27
CA GLN A 465 -15.28 -15.56 -11.16
C GLN A 465 -16.35 -16.58 -11.55
N ILE A 466 -15.95 -17.85 -11.61
CA ILE A 466 -16.88 -18.96 -11.84
C ILE A 466 -17.31 -19.46 -10.47
N VAL A 467 -18.61 -19.38 -10.18
CA VAL A 467 -19.17 -19.93 -8.95
C VAL A 467 -19.10 -21.44 -9.05
N ARG A 468 -18.26 -22.06 -8.22
CA ARG A 468 -18.11 -23.51 -8.13
C ARG A 468 -19.28 -24.13 -7.38
N GLU A 469 -19.69 -23.50 -6.29
CA GLU A 469 -20.73 -24.01 -5.40
C GLU A 469 -21.50 -22.85 -4.74
N THR A 470 -22.80 -23.03 -4.53
CA THR A 470 -23.60 -22.12 -3.70
C THR A 470 -24.42 -22.94 -2.71
N LYS A 471 -24.20 -22.69 -1.42
CA LYS A 471 -24.89 -23.33 -0.32
C LYS A 471 -25.79 -22.31 0.37
N VAL A 472 -27.09 -22.61 0.46
CA VAL A 472 -28.09 -21.76 1.11
C VAL A 472 -28.67 -22.51 2.30
N ILE A 473 -28.42 -21.98 3.50
CA ILE A 473 -28.81 -22.56 4.80
C ILE A 473 -29.84 -21.63 5.43
N THR A 474 -31.03 -22.12 5.73
CA THR A 474 -32.11 -21.33 6.32
C THR A 474 -32.66 -21.98 7.58
N CYS A 475 -33.08 -21.18 8.54
CA CYS A 475 -33.79 -21.63 9.73
C CYS A 475 -34.82 -20.60 10.19
N GLY A 476 -36.07 -21.04 10.39
CA GLY A 476 -37.17 -20.20 10.91
C GLY A 476 -37.49 -20.47 12.38
N ALA A 477 -36.53 -20.98 13.17
CA ALA A 477 -36.72 -21.36 14.58
C ALA A 477 -37.82 -22.40 14.89
N GLU A 478 -38.42 -23.08 13.91
CA GLU A 478 -39.62 -23.92 14.16
C GLU A 478 -39.38 -25.27 14.81
N GLN A 479 -38.25 -25.91 14.53
CA GLN A 479 -37.96 -27.27 14.96
C GLN A 479 -36.63 -27.33 15.70
N THR A 480 -36.64 -27.95 16.86
CA THR A 480 -35.48 -28.13 17.73
C THR A 480 -35.15 -29.61 17.94
N ILE A 481 -33.87 -29.90 18.16
CA ILE A 481 -33.35 -31.21 18.55
C ILE A 481 -32.72 -31.06 19.93
N ASP A 482 -33.13 -31.92 20.86
CA ASP A 482 -32.65 -31.98 22.24
C ASP A 482 -32.71 -30.64 23.01
N GLY A 483 -33.58 -29.72 22.56
CA GLY A 483 -33.77 -28.39 23.15
C GLY A 483 -32.63 -27.38 22.91
N ASN A 484 -31.52 -27.78 22.29
CA ASN A 484 -30.32 -26.94 22.14
C ASN A 484 -29.95 -26.63 20.69
N LEU A 485 -30.45 -27.40 19.71
CA LEU A 485 -30.14 -27.21 18.29
C LEU A 485 -31.40 -26.90 17.50
N PHE A 486 -31.37 -25.90 16.62
CA PHE A 486 -32.39 -25.68 15.59
C PHE A 486 -32.01 -26.45 14.32
N THR A 487 -33.02 -27.02 13.67
CA THR A 487 -32.84 -27.64 12.35
C THR A 487 -32.79 -26.60 11.24
N SER A 488 -31.95 -26.83 10.23
CA SER A 488 -31.95 -26.05 8.99
C SER A 488 -32.72 -26.75 7.87
N ASN A 489 -32.86 -26.08 6.71
CA ASN A 489 -33.37 -26.69 5.48
C ASN A 489 -32.47 -27.80 4.91
N LEU A 490 -31.21 -27.92 5.36
CA LEU A 490 -30.26 -28.92 4.89
C LEU A 490 -30.06 -30.01 5.96
N PRO A 491 -30.28 -31.29 5.64
CA PRO A 491 -30.08 -32.39 6.59
C PRO A 491 -28.66 -32.40 7.18
N GLY A 492 -28.56 -32.55 8.49
CA GLY A 492 -27.27 -32.64 9.20
C GLY A 492 -26.60 -31.28 9.50
N LEU A 493 -27.21 -30.16 9.11
CA LEU A 493 -26.76 -28.82 9.49
C LEU A 493 -27.73 -28.21 10.50
N PHE A 494 -27.16 -27.70 11.59
CA PHE A 494 -27.90 -27.19 12.74
C PHE A 494 -27.38 -25.82 13.16
N PHE A 495 -28.25 -25.06 13.81
CA PHE A 495 -27.86 -23.84 14.52
C PHE A 495 -27.91 -24.10 16.03
N GLU A 496 -26.92 -23.64 16.78
CA GLU A 496 -26.92 -23.79 18.24
C GLU A 496 -27.81 -22.73 18.93
N ASN A 497 -27.95 -22.85 20.25
CA ASN A 497 -28.70 -21.94 21.13
C ASN A 497 -30.23 -21.98 20.94
N ALA A 498 -30.79 -23.17 20.68
CA ALA A 498 -32.23 -23.35 20.50
C ALA A 498 -33.09 -23.12 21.75
N ASN A 499 -32.46 -23.07 22.92
CA ASN A 499 -33.08 -22.66 24.17
C ASN A 499 -33.60 -21.21 24.16
N THR A 500 -33.26 -20.41 23.14
CA THR A 500 -33.77 -19.04 22.93
C THR A 500 -35.12 -18.98 22.20
N GLN A 501 -35.68 -20.11 21.77
CA GLN A 501 -36.96 -20.17 21.04
C GLN A 501 -38.10 -19.52 21.87
N SER A 502 -38.92 -18.70 21.22
CA SER A 502 -40.05 -17.99 21.84
C SER A 502 -41.25 -17.93 20.91
N LYS A 503 -42.45 -17.85 21.51
CA LYS A 503 -43.73 -17.65 20.82
C LYS A 503 -44.27 -16.22 20.95
N GLU A 504 -43.58 -15.37 21.70
CA GLU A 504 -44.02 -14.01 22.06
C GLU A 504 -44.17 -13.14 20.81
N TYR A 505 -43.08 -12.93 20.08
CA TYR A 505 -43.04 -12.24 18.80
C TYR A 505 -42.49 -13.18 17.74
N LYS A 506 -43.14 -13.23 16.58
CA LYS A 506 -42.71 -14.00 15.41
C LYS A 506 -43.09 -13.26 14.15
N ARG A 507 -42.27 -13.42 13.12
CA ARG A 507 -42.50 -12.86 11.80
C ARG A 507 -43.20 -13.88 10.91
N SER A 508 -42.75 -15.12 10.95
CA SER A 508 -43.32 -16.24 10.20
C SER A 508 -43.56 -17.44 11.13
N GLY A 509 -44.30 -18.45 10.66
CA GLY A 509 -44.52 -19.68 11.41
C GLY A 509 -45.17 -19.52 12.79
N LEU A 510 -44.68 -20.29 13.77
CA LEU A 510 -45.16 -20.35 15.16
C LEU A 510 -44.13 -19.83 16.17
N HIS A 511 -42.84 -19.81 15.81
CA HIS A 511 -41.75 -19.48 16.72
C HIS A 511 -40.79 -18.47 16.09
N ALA A 512 -40.11 -17.73 16.96
CA ALA A 512 -38.91 -16.97 16.64
C ALA A 512 -37.90 -17.22 17.76
N VAL A 513 -36.80 -16.45 17.80
CA VAL A 513 -35.85 -16.48 18.93
C VAL A 513 -35.89 -15.17 19.70
N LYS A 514 -35.69 -15.23 21.02
CA LYS A 514 -35.63 -14.10 21.94
C LYS A 514 -34.26 -14.06 22.62
N VAL A 515 -33.57 -12.93 22.49
CA VAL A 515 -32.25 -12.71 23.09
C VAL A 515 -32.16 -11.39 23.85
N TYR A 516 -31.43 -11.42 24.97
CA TYR A 516 -31.24 -10.31 25.91
C TYR A 516 -30.03 -10.61 26.81
N ALA A 517 -29.61 -9.67 27.65
CA ALA A 517 -28.36 -9.73 28.41
C ALA A 517 -28.06 -11.07 29.13
N GLU A 518 -29.05 -11.79 29.65
CA GLU A 518 -28.85 -13.06 30.38
C GLU A 518 -28.74 -14.28 29.44
N ASN A 519 -29.28 -14.18 28.23
CA ASN A 519 -29.17 -15.20 27.19
C ASN A 519 -28.90 -14.50 25.83
N PRO A 520 -27.67 -14.00 25.63
CA PRO A 520 -27.42 -12.99 24.63
C PRO A 520 -27.21 -13.55 23.22
N PHE A 521 -26.99 -14.85 23.03
CA PHE A 521 -26.60 -15.44 21.75
C PHE A 521 -27.65 -16.41 21.19
N THR A 522 -27.86 -16.39 19.88
CA THR A 522 -28.75 -17.32 19.17
C THR A 522 -28.29 -17.58 17.73
N PHE A 523 -28.88 -18.59 17.09
CA PHE A 523 -28.58 -19.01 15.71
C PHE A 523 -27.08 -19.13 15.42
N THR A 524 -26.33 -19.73 16.34
CA THR A 524 -24.89 -19.91 16.16
C THR A 524 -24.63 -21.00 15.12
N TYR A 525 -23.90 -20.67 14.05
CA TYR A 525 -23.50 -21.58 12.99
C TYR A 525 -22.00 -21.48 12.75
N ARG A 526 -21.31 -22.62 12.72
CA ARG A 526 -19.86 -22.69 12.43
C ARG A 526 -19.62 -23.19 11.01
N LEU A 527 -18.93 -22.39 10.22
CA LEU A 527 -18.52 -22.68 8.86
C LEU A 527 -17.06 -23.14 8.86
N TYR A 528 -16.83 -24.40 8.51
CA TYR A 528 -15.51 -25.06 8.66
C TYR A 528 -14.68 -25.11 7.36
N ASP A 529 -15.30 -24.87 6.21
CA ASP A 529 -14.72 -25.11 4.89
C ASP A 529 -14.61 -23.80 4.09
N CYS A 530 -14.18 -22.73 4.74
CA CYS A 530 -13.98 -21.43 4.10
C CYS A 530 -12.73 -21.45 3.22
N GLU A 531 -12.88 -21.09 1.94
CA GLU A 531 -11.78 -20.82 1.02
C GLU A 531 -11.64 -19.31 0.80
N SER A 532 -10.41 -18.84 0.54
CA SER A 532 -10.21 -17.43 0.22
C SER A 532 -11.02 -17.00 -0.99
N GLY A 533 -11.71 -15.87 -0.85
CA GLY A 533 -12.55 -15.31 -1.91
C GLY A 533 -13.98 -15.84 -1.89
N ASP A 534 -14.30 -16.79 -1.00
CA ASP A 534 -15.68 -17.20 -0.75
C ASP A 534 -16.52 -15.98 -0.35
N GLN A 535 -17.75 -15.92 -0.84
CA GLN A 535 -18.72 -14.89 -0.45
C GLN A 535 -19.73 -15.48 0.52
N LEU A 536 -19.86 -14.83 1.67
CA LEU A 536 -20.87 -15.11 2.67
C LEU A 536 -21.88 -13.96 2.70
N SER A 537 -23.17 -14.30 2.70
CA SER A 537 -24.27 -13.38 2.92
C SER A 537 -25.16 -13.94 4.02
N VAL A 538 -25.40 -13.15 5.07
CA VAL A 538 -26.28 -13.50 6.19
C VAL A 538 -27.43 -12.51 6.19
N GLU A 539 -28.65 -13.03 6.07
CA GLU A 539 -29.89 -12.26 6.13
C GLU A 539 -30.72 -12.76 7.31
N VAL A 540 -31.32 -11.85 8.09
CA VAL A 540 -32.26 -12.22 9.16
C VAL A 540 -33.23 -11.08 9.42
N TRP A 541 -34.41 -11.39 9.95
CA TRP A 541 -35.37 -10.38 10.39
C TRP A 541 -35.27 -10.14 11.89
N ARG A 542 -35.28 -8.88 12.28
CA ARG A 542 -35.16 -8.42 13.67
C ARG A 542 -36.42 -7.67 14.10
N TRP A 543 -36.86 -7.93 15.32
CA TRP A 543 -37.80 -7.09 16.06
C TRP A 543 -37.13 -6.58 17.34
N GLY A 544 -36.84 -5.29 17.39
CA GLY A 544 -36.06 -4.66 18.46
C GLY A 544 -35.01 -3.72 17.90
N LYS A 545 -34.26 -3.02 18.76
CA LYS A 545 -33.32 -1.96 18.35
C LYS A 545 -31.84 -2.34 18.46
N THR A 546 -31.50 -3.37 19.24
CA THR A 546 -30.13 -3.53 19.76
C THR A 546 -29.45 -4.82 19.28
N GLY A 547 -30.20 -5.79 18.77
CA GLY A 547 -29.61 -7.04 18.31
C GLY A 547 -28.82 -6.90 17.00
N ARG A 548 -27.77 -7.71 16.87
CA ARG A 548 -26.78 -7.63 15.77
C ARG A 548 -26.57 -8.98 15.09
N ILE A 549 -26.10 -8.94 13.85
CA ILE A 549 -25.45 -10.07 13.18
C ILE A 549 -23.95 -9.96 13.47
N SER A 550 -23.31 -11.04 13.91
CA SER A 550 -21.87 -11.10 14.13
C SER A 550 -21.23 -12.24 13.36
N LEU A 551 -20.05 -11.96 12.80
CA LEU A 551 -19.20 -12.90 12.10
C LEU A 551 -17.80 -12.86 12.71
N VAL A 552 -17.34 -13.99 13.24
CA VAL A 552 -16.15 -14.08 14.10
C VAL A 552 -15.33 -15.32 13.74
N ASN A 553 -14.00 -15.22 13.78
CA ASN A 553 -13.11 -16.38 13.77
C ASN A 553 -12.36 -16.45 15.11
N ASP A 554 -11.31 -15.63 15.26
CA ASP A 554 -10.68 -15.26 16.52
C ASP A 554 -11.06 -13.79 16.81
N PRO A 555 -11.52 -13.43 18.03
CA PRO A 555 -11.84 -12.06 18.39
C PRO A 555 -10.73 -11.04 18.10
N ASN A 556 -9.46 -11.47 18.06
CA ASN A 556 -8.31 -10.61 17.76
C ASN A 556 -7.97 -10.55 16.26
N HIS A 557 -8.60 -11.37 15.42
CA HIS A 557 -8.27 -11.52 14.00
C HIS A 557 -9.43 -11.13 13.08
N LEU A 558 -10.65 -11.59 13.36
CA LEU A 558 -11.84 -11.27 12.58
C LEU A 558 -13.05 -11.06 13.49
N TYR A 559 -13.60 -9.85 13.45
CA TYR A 559 -14.83 -9.49 14.13
C TYR A 559 -15.61 -8.46 13.30
N VAL A 560 -16.70 -8.91 12.67
CA VAL A 560 -17.56 -8.03 11.85
C VAL A 560 -18.97 -8.08 12.40
N GLU A 561 -19.57 -6.91 12.60
CA GLU A 561 -20.95 -6.79 13.09
C GLU A 561 -21.78 -5.84 12.23
N VAL A 562 -23.08 -6.16 12.14
CA VAL A 562 -24.09 -5.27 11.56
C VAL A 562 -25.18 -5.05 12.58
N LEU A 563 -25.46 -3.77 12.88
CA LEU A 563 -26.57 -3.32 13.74
C LEU A 563 -27.69 -2.68 12.92
N GLU A 564 -27.34 -1.94 11.87
CA GLU A 564 -28.31 -1.17 11.08
C GLU A 564 -29.08 -2.07 10.11
N PRO A 565 -30.42 -1.94 10.03
CA PRO A 565 -31.21 -2.70 9.09
C PRO A 565 -31.15 -2.10 7.67
N VAL A 566 -31.36 -2.94 6.67
CA VAL A 566 -31.40 -2.55 5.25
C VAL A 566 -32.78 -2.01 4.87
N ASP A 567 -33.83 -2.66 5.35
CA ASP A 567 -35.22 -2.25 5.15
C ASP A 567 -36.14 -2.74 6.27
N LYS A 568 -37.42 -2.39 6.16
CA LYS A 568 -38.45 -2.72 7.13
C LYS A 568 -39.72 -3.14 6.41
N ASP A 569 -40.33 -4.23 6.86
CA ASP A 569 -41.60 -4.69 6.28
C ASP A 569 -42.81 -3.92 6.85
N SER A 570 -43.99 -4.17 6.27
CA SER A 570 -45.24 -3.50 6.67
C SER A 570 -45.67 -3.81 8.10
N THR A 571 -45.13 -4.87 8.72
CA THR A 571 -45.47 -5.28 10.09
C THR A 571 -44.52 -4.67 11.12
N GLY A 572 -43.40 -4.11 10.67
CA GLY A 572 -42.41 -3.44 11.50
C GLY A 572 -41.19 -4.31 11.84
N TRP A 573 -41.03 -5.48 11.21
CA TRP A 573 -39.79 -6.25 11.29
C TRP A 573 -38.73 -5.63 10.39
N GLU A 574 -37.50 -5.62 10.87
CA GLU A 574 -36.36 -4.99 10.21
C GLU A 574 -35.46 -6.06 9.60
N ARG A 575 -35.18 -5.98 8.30
CA ARG A 575 -34.29 -6.92 7.63
C ARG A 575 -32.85 -6.48 7.83
N MET A 576 -32.04 -7.37 8.36
CA MET A 576 -30.61 -7.19 8.53
C MET A 576 -29.86 -8.01 7.48
N GLU A 577 -28.76 -7.47 6.97
CA GLU A 577 -27.94 -8.13 5.96
C GLU A 577 -26.45 -7.88 6.24
N LEU A 578 -25.66 -8.95 6.26
CA LEU A 578 -24.20 -8.91 6.34
C LEU A 578 -23.63 -9.64 5.13
N ASN A 579 -22.91 -8.93 4.28
CA ASN A 579 -22.16 -9.50 3.16
C ASN A 579 -20.67 -9.43 3.48
N TYR A 580 -19.97 -10.55 3.39
CA TYR A 580 -18.55 -10.66 3.71
C TYR A 580 -17.81 -11.54 2.71
N THR A 581 -16.61 -11.13 2.31
CA THR A 581 -15.72 -11.95 1.48
C THR A 581 -14.63 -12.53 2.38
N ILE A 582 -14.45 -13.85 2.36
CA ILE A 582 -13.43 -14.52 3.15
C ILE A 582 -12.04 -14.09 2.67
N PRO A 583 -11.21 -13.44 3.52
CA PRO A 583 -9.86 -13.05 3.16
C PRO A 583 -8.91 -14.26 3.12
N ARG A 584 -7.70 -14.08 2.56
CA ARG A 584 -6.76 -15.21 2.30
C ARG A 584 -6.25 -15.89 3.55
N ASP A 585 -5.96 -15.11 4.56
CA ASP A 585 -5.44 -15.51 5.87
C ASP A 585 -6.41 -16.40 6.66
N LEU A 586 -7.70 -16.41 6.32
CA LEU A 586 -8.72 -17.25 6.95
C LEU A 586 -9.04 -18.54 6.18
N THR A 587 -8.24 -18.88 5.16
CA THR A 587 -8.44 -20.10 4.37
C THR A 587 -8.24 -21.33 5.24
N GLY A 588 -9.27 -22.17 5.36
CA GLY A 588 -9.23 -23.38 6.19
C GLY A 588 -9.51 -23.16 7.67
N ASP A 589 -9.77 -21.93 8.10
CA ASP A 589 -10.20 -21.64 9.46
C ASP A 589 -11.72 -21.73 9.62
N VAL A 590 -12.18 -21.71 10.89
CA VAL A 590 -13.60 -21.74 11.24
C VAL A 590 -14.15 -20.34 11.40
N VAL A 591 -15.16 -20.00 10.59
CA VAL A 591 -15.91 -18.75 10.75
C VAL A 591 -17.23 -19.05 11.45
N THR A 592 -17.43 -18.43 12.60
CA THR A 592 -18.65 -18.53 13.40
C THR A 592 -19.56 -17.34 13.11
N ILE A 593 -20.81 -17.64 12.77
CA ILE A 593 -21.88 -16.67 12.59
C ILE A 593 -22.82 -16.84 13.76
N TYR A 594 -23.21 -15.76 14.43
CA TYR A 594 -24.24 -15.79 15.44
C TYR A 594 -24.98 -14.46 15.49
N LEU A 595 -26.19 -14.49 16.03
CA LEU A 595 -26.94 -13.28 16.35
C LEU A 595 -26.81 -13.01 17.83
N PHE A 596 -26.68 -11.75 18.23
CA PHE A 596 -26.59 -11.45 19.65
C PHE A 596 -27.23 -10.13 20.06
N ASN A 597 -27.55 -10.04 21.35
CA ASN A 597 -28.00 -8.85 22.03
C ASN A 597 -27.58 -8.89 23.50
N ASN A 598 -26.67 -8.02 23.90
CA ASN A 598 -26.18 -7.90 25.27
C ASN A 598 -26.96 -6.87 26.12
N GLU A 599 -27.99 -6.25 25.56
CA GLU A 599 -28.81 -5.26 26.23
C GLU A 599 -29.92 -5.89 27.08
N LYS A 600 -30.41 -5.16 28.07
CA LYS A 600 -31.54 -5.60 28.91
C LYS A 600 -32.85 -5.68 28.13
N GLU A 601 -33.01 -4.83 27.12
CA GLU A 601 -34.17 -4.85 26.24
C GLU A 601 -34.10 -6.07 25.31
N ALA A 602 -35.15 -6.89 25.28
CA ALA A 602 -35.17 -8.08 24.45
C ALA A 602 -35.28 -7.74 22.96
N THR A 603 -34.51 -8.46 22.16
CA THR A 603 -34.61 -8.45 20.70
C THR A 603 -35.05 -9.83 20.22
N TYR A 604 -35.87 -9.86 19.18
CA TYR A 604 -36.30 -11.09 18.53
C TYR A 604 -35.69 -11.21 17.15
N PHE A 605 -35.34 -12.41 16.75
CA PHE A 605 -34.90 -12.72 15.39
C PHE A 605 -35.72 -13.83 14.77
N ASP A 606 -35.92 -13.77 13.46
CA ASP A 606 -36.68 -14.76 12.72
C ASP A 606 -36.16 -14.91 11.29
N ASP A 607 -36.42 -16.07 10.68
CA ASP A 607 -36.10 -16.41 9.30
C ASP A 607 -34.63 -16.12 8.89
N ILE A 608 -33.66 -16.71 9.60
CA ILE A 608 -32.24 -16.56 9.23
C ILE A 608 -31.93 -17.32 7.94
N LYS A 609 -31.13 -16.70 7.06
CA LYS A 609 -30.62 -17.27 5.82
C LYS A 609 -29.13 -16.95 5.67
N ILE A 610 -28.32 -17.99 5.53
CA ILE A 610 -26.89 -17.91 5.24
C ILE A 610 -26.67 -18.43 3.82
N THR A 611 -26.13 -17.59 2.94
CA THR A 611 -25.69 -17.96 1.59
C THR A 611 -24.16 -17.96 1.55
N HIS A 612 -23.57 -19.11 1.25
CA HIS A 612 -22.12 -19.28 1.07
C HIS A 612 -21.84 -19.66 -0.39
N ARG A 613 -21.11 -18.80 -1.11
CA ARG A 613 -20.71 -19.02 -2.50
C ARG A 613 -19.22 -19.27 -2.57
N LYS A 614 -18.84 -20.39 -3.14
CA LYS A 614 -17.45 -20.76 -3.44
C LYS A 614 -17.12 -20.49 -4.89
N PHE A 615 -15.90 -20.04 -5.14
CA PHE A 615 -15.42 -19.69 -6.49
C PHE A 615 -14.25 -20.58 -6.91
N GLU A 616 -14.04 -20.73 -8.23
CA GLU A 616 -12.91 -21.47 -8.83
C GLU A 616 -11.55 -20.74 -8.83
#